data_AF-A0A661HXH6-F1
#
_entry.id   AF-A0A661HXH6-F1
#
_cell.length_a   1.000
_cell.length_b   1.000
_cell.length_c   1.000
_cell.angle_alpha   90.00
_cell.angle_beta   90.00
_cell.angle_gamma   90.00
#
_symmetry.space_group_name_H-M   'P 1'
#
loop_
_entity.id
_entity.type
_entity.pdbx_description
1 polymer ?
#
loop_
_entity_poly.entity_id
_entity_poly.type
_entity_poly.pdbx_seq_one_letter_code
_entity_poly.pdbx_strand_id
1 'polypeptide(L)' 'MEEANLLLESLKFMVLGMTVVFTFLVILILVVNFQAKIIAKFFPEEAPVAPNTADKADEAHHVAAIIAAVAEFRKNK' A
#
# COMPACT_ATOMS: atom_id res chain seq x y z
N MET A 1 -38.62 16.19 39.52
CA MET A 1 -39.00 14.93 38.82
C MET A 1 -39.11 15.19 37.31
N GLU A 2 -39.65 16.33 36.87
CA GLU A 2 -39.73 16.73 35.45
C GLU A 2 -38.37 17.06 34.80
N GLU A 3 -37.54 17.86 35.48
CA GLU A 3 -36.18 18.26 35.03
C GLU A 3 -35.28 17.06 34.67
N ALA A 4 -35.30 16.03 35.52
CA ALA A 4 -34.49 14.83 35.33
C ALA A 4 -34.91 14.03 34.08
N ASN A 5 -36.18 14.12 33.69
CA ASN A 5 -36.70 13.44 32.52
C ASN A 5 -36.23 14.12 31.22
N LEU A 6 -36.22 15.46 31.19
CA LEU A 6 -35.70 16.24 30.05
C LEU A 6 -34.20 16.00 29.84
N LEU A 7 -33.43 15.92 30.92
CA LEU A 7 -32.00 15.60 30.84
C LEU A 7 -31.76 14.18 30.31
N LEU A 8 -32.53 13.20 30.81
CA LEU A 8 -32.49 11.82 30.30
C LEU A 8 -32.86 11.73 28.82
N GLU A 9 -33.82 12.51 28.37
CA GLU A 9 -34.26 12.58 26.98
C GLU A 9 -33.17 13.20 26.09
N SER A 10 -32.54 14.29 26.53
CA SER A 10 -31.41 14.91 25.81
C SER A 10 -30.20 13.96 25.69
N LEU A 11 -29.94 13.15 26.72
CA LEU A 11 -28.87 12.15 26.71
C LEU A 11 -29.16 11.04 25.68
N LYS A 12 -30.42 10.61 25.53
CA LYS A 12 -30.82 9.64 24.50
C LYS A 12 -30.54 10.19 23.10
N PHE A 13 -30.85 11.45 22.85
CA PHE A 13 -30.56 12.08 21.56
C PHE A 13 -29.06 12.22 21.30
N MET A 14 -28.25 12.51 22.31
CA MET A 14 -26.78 12.53 22.21
C MET A 14 -26.22 11.16 21.79
N VAL A 15 -26.65 10.09 22.47
CA VAL A 15 -26.21 8.72 22.17
C VAL A 15 -26.71 8.30 20.78
N LEU A 16 -27.94 8.66 20.41
CA LEU A 16 -28.51 8.36 19.10
C LEU A 16 -27.71 9.04 17.98
N GLY A 17 -27.43 10.35 18.11
CA GLY A 17 -26.61 11.08 17.14
C GLY A 17 -25.21 10.51 17.00
N MET A 18 -24.56 10.18 18.12
CA MET A 18 -23.23 9.57 18.12
C MET A 18 -23.24 8.18 17.43
N THR A 19 -24.27 7.38 17.68
CA THR A 19 -24.39 6.04 17.08
C THR A 19 -24.58 6.11 15.57
N VAL A 20 -25.42 7.05 15.09
CA VAL A 20 -25.65 7.23 13.65
C VAL A 20 -24.37 7.66 12.93
N VAL A 21 -23.65 8.64 13.47
CA VAL A 21 -22.37 9.08 12.91
C VAL A 21 -21.34 7.96 12.93
N PHE A 22 -21.22 7.23 14.04
CA PHE A 22 -20.29 6.10 14.15
C PHE A 22 -20.61 5.02 13.11
N THR A 23 -21.88 4.65 12.96
CA THR A 23 -22.33 3.67 11.96
C THR A 23 -22.00 4.13 10.54
N PHE A 24 -22.22 5.42 10.25
CA PHE A 24 -21.88 6.00 8.96
C PHE A 24 -20.38 5.90 8.66
N LEU A 25 -19.51 6.21 9.64
CA LEU A 25 -18.06 6.07 9.49
C LEU A 25 -17.63 4.61 9.27
N VAL A 26 -18.23 3.66 9.99
CA VAL A 26 -17.97 2.22 9.79
C VAL A 26 -18.32 1.81 8.36
N ILE A 27 -19.47 2.26 7.84
CA ILE A 27 -19.86 1.99 6.45
C ILE A 27 -18.83 2.58 5.47
N LEU A 28 -18.37 3.82 5.69
CA LEU A 28 -17.33 4.42 4.84
C LEU A 28 -16.04 3.60 4.83
N ILE A 29 -15.60 3.12 5.99
CA ILE A 29 -14.40 2.26 6.08
C ILE A 29 -14.61 0.98 5.28
N LEU A 30 -15.79 0.35 5.35
CA LEU A 30 -16.10 -0.84 4.56
C LEU A 30 -16.07 -0.56 3.05
N VAL A 31 -16.64 0.57 2.62
CA VAL A 31 -16.64 0.97 1.20
C VAL A 31 -15.22 1.22 0.69
N VAL A 32 -14.40 1.94 1.46
CA VAL A 32 -12.99 2.20 1.07
C VAL A 32 -12.20 0.90 1.00
N ASN A 33 -12.38 -0.03 1.95
CA ASN A 33 -11.74 -1.34 1.89
C ASN A 33 -12.21 -2.17 0.69
N PHE A 34 -13.50 -2.11 0.36
CA PHE A 34 -14.05 -2.77 -0.81
C PHE A 34 -13.46 -2.21 -2.11
N GLN A 35 -13.36 -0.88 -2.21
CA GLN A 35 -12.68 -0.20 -3.31
C GLN A 35 -11.21 -0.63 -3.42
N ALA A 36 -10.47 -0.66 -2.30
CA ALA A 36 -9.08 -1.10 -2.29
C ALA A 36 -8.93 -2.54 -2.82
N LYS A 37 -9.84 -3.45 -2.46
CA LYS A 37 -9.84 -4.84 -2.95
C LYS A 37 -10.18 -4.93 -4.44
N ILE A 38 -11.09 -4.10 -4.93
CA ILE A 38 -11.40 -4.02 -6.37
C ILE A 38 -10.17 -3.50 -7.12
N ILE A 39 -9.58 -2.40 -6.65
CA ILE A 39 -8.39 -1.80 -7.27
C ILE A 39 -7.26 -2.81 -7.30
N ALA A 40 -6.93 -3.47 -6.19
CA ALA A 40 -5.86 -4.48 -6.16
C ALA A 40 -6.11 -5.66 -7.13
N LYS A 41 -7.36 -5.98 -7.45
CA LYS A 41 -7.71 -7.06 -8.39
C LYS A 41 -7.62 -6.63 -9.85
N PHE A 42 -8.05 -5.42 -10.18
CA PHE A 42 -8.11 -4.92 -11.57
C PHE A 42 -6.87 -4.10 -11.99
N PHE A 43 -6.19 -3.50 -11.02
CA PHE A 43 -4.94 -2.75 -11.15
C PHE A 43 -3.98 -3.25 -10.07
N PRO A 44 -3.45 -4.48 -10.20
CA PRO A 44 -2.37 -4.92 -9.32
C PRO A 44 -1.20 -3.94 -9.49
N GLU A 45 -0.87 -3.21 -8.43
CA GLU A 45 0.39 -2.48 -8.38
C GLU A 45 1.51 -3.52 -8.52
N GLU A 46 2.33 -3.39 -9.55
CA GLU A 46 3.53 -4.19 -9.66
C GLU A 46 4.37 -3.88 -8.42
N ALA A 47 4.51 -4.88 -7.55
CA ALA A 47 5.38 -4.76 -6.40
C ALA A 47 6.74 -4.30 -6.91
N PRO A 48 7.39 -3.30 -6.27
CA PRO A 48 8.70 -2.88 -6.68
C PRO A 48 9.59 -4.12 -6.65
N VAL A 49 9.97 -4.60 -7.84
CA VAL A 49 10.87 -5.74 -7.98
C VAL A 49 12.13 -5.36 -7.24
N ALA A 50 12.37 -6.03 -6.10
CA ALA A 50 13.64 -5.95 -5.43
C ALA A 50 14.72 -6.25 -6.49
N PRO A 51 15.80 -5.45 -6.61
CA PRO A 51 16.79 -5.66 -7.65
C PRO A 51 17.28 -7.11 -7.57
N ASN A 52 16.97 -7.92 -8.57
CA ASN A 52 17.42 -9.30 -8.64
C ASN A 52 18.95 -9.28 -8.59
N THR A 53 19.52 -9.90 -7.57
CA THR A 53 20.98 -10.04 -7.43
C THR A 53 21.60 -10.81 -8.62
N ALA A 54 20.77 -11.55 -9.37
CA ALA A 54 21.14 -12.22 -10.61
C ALA A 54 21.53 -11.24 -11.73
N ASP A 55 20.83 -10.12 -11.92
CA ASP A 55 21.14 -9.14 -12.98
C ASP A 55 22.50 -8.47 -12.73
N LYS A 56 22.83 -8.20 -11.46
CA LYS A 56 24.13 -7.61 -11.08
C LYS A 56 25.29 -8.57 -11.33
N ALA A 57 25.05 -9.87 -11.18
CA ALA A 57 26.06 -10.88 -11.47
C ALA A 57 26.31 -10.96 -12.99
N ASP A 58 25.27 -10.91 -13.81
CA ASP A 58 25.39 -10.97 -15.27
C ASP A 58 26.09 -9.73 -15.84
N GLU A 59 25.74 -8.54 -15.35
CA GLU A 59 26.40 -7.28 -15.72
C GLU A 59 27.90 -7.30 -15.36
N ALA A 60 28.26 -7.83 -14.18
CA ALA A 60 29.66 -7.99 -13.78
C ALA A 60 30.42 -8.97 -14.68
N HIS A 61 29.78 -10.06 -15.12
CA HIS A 61 30.37 -11.03 -16.05
C HIS A 61 30.58 -10.42 -17.44
N HIS A 62 29.62 -9.65 -17.94
CA HIS A 62 29.75 -8.94 -19.22
C HIS A 62 30.89 -7.91 -19.19
N VAL A 63 30.98 -7.10 -18.13
CA VAL A 63 32.06 -6.14 -17.96
C VAL A 63 33.42 -6.84 -17.87
N ALA A 64 33.51 -7.94 -17.13
CA ALA A 64 34.73 -8.74 -17.04
C ALA A 64 35.16 -9.33 -18.39
N ALA A 65 34.21 -9.83 -19.18
CA ALA A 65 34.47 -10.37 -20.52
C ALA A 65 35.00 -9.29 -21.48
N ILE A 66 34.42 -8.08 -21.45
CA ILE A 66 34.88 -6.95 -22.27
C ILE A 66 36.30 -6.55 -21.86
N ILE A 67 36.57 -6.42 -20.56
CA ILE A 67 37.91 -6.07 -20.05
C ILE A 67 38.93 -7.13 -20.45
N ALA A 68 38.59 -8.43 -20.36
CA ALA A 68 39.47 -9.51 -20.78
C ALA A 68 39.78 -9.46 -22.28
N ALA A 69 38.78 -9.20 -23.12
CA ALA A 69 38.97 -9.06 -24.57
C ALA A 69 39.88 -7.87 -24.91
N VAL A 70 39.69 -6.72 -24.25
CA VAL A 70 40.53 -5.53 -24.46
C VAL A 70 41.96 -5.76 -23.96
N ALA A 71 42.13 -6.43 -22.82
CA ALA A 71 43.44 -6.75 -22.26
C ALA A 71 44.23 -7.69 -23.18
N GLU A 72 43.58 -8.72 -23.73
CA GLU A 72 44.23 -9.66 -24.66
C GLU A 72 44.55 -9.00 -26.00
N PHE A 73 43.67 -8.14 -26.53
CA PHE A 73 43.96 -7.35 -27.73
C PHE A 73 45.16 -6.42 -27.55
N ARG A 74 45.30 -5.79 -26.38
CA ARG A 74 46.43 -4.89 -26.08
C ARG A 74 47.74 -5.64 -25.85
N LYS A 75 47.68 -6.90 -25.42
CA LYS A 75 48.85 -7.77 -25.22
C LYS A 75 49.36 -8.39 -26.53
N ASN A 76 48.46 -8.63 -27.49
CA ASN A 76 48.77 -9.18 -28.81
C ASN A 76 49.06 -8.09 -29.87
N LYS A 77 49.23 -6.84 -29.46
CA LYS A 77 49.57 -5.68 -30.29
C LYS A 77 50.92 -5.13 -29.87
#